data_AF-A0A2C9KXG9-F1
#
_entry.id   AF-A0A2C9KXG9-F1
#
_cell.length_a   1.000
_cell.length_b   1.000
_cell.length_c   1.000
_cell.angle_alpha   90.00
_cell.angle_beta   90.00
_cell.angle_gamma   90.00
#
_symmetry.space_group_name_H-M   'P 1'
#
loop_
_entity.id
_entity.type
_entity.pdbx_description
1 polymer ?
#
loop_
_entity_poly.entity_id
_entity_poly.type
_entity_poly.pdbx_seq_one_letter_code
_entity_poly.pdbx_strand_id
1 'polypeptide(L)'
;CGNLSWGENCTETCNCTPNNTVACEKLNGSCICQSNFEGSLCDQPIDPCLKYFPCGEHSDCINTLGHYECQCHEGYRNNSYNPSICEACSGWTYGFNCNTSCGCLIDNTQSCDIVTGNCTCKPGFESINCELDVNECNQSSNPCAGNLQCYNTYGSFLCMEQSVYARVTMNQTHLEKDQNEIANNIKETLQTFFDMYTYWTYFKVVIIHNNTTK
;
A
#
# COMPACT_ATOMS: atom_id res chain seq x y z
N CYS A 1 -10.00 -51.68 -39.97
CA CYS A 1 -9.83 -50.54 -40.89
C CYS A 1 -8.56 -49.80 -40.53
N GLY A 2 -7.94 -49.12 -41.49
CA GLY A 2 -6.79 -48.24 -41.21
C GLY A 2 -7.24 -46.97 -40.48
N ASN A 3 -6.31 -46.11 -40.08
CA ASN A 3 -6.64 -44.89 -39.31
C ASN A 3 -7.54 -43.90 -40.08
N LEU A 4 -7.58 -43.97 -41.42
CA LEU A 4 -8.37 -43.11 -42.28
C LEU A 4 -9.45 -43.87 -43.08
N SER A 5 -9.86 -45.06 -42.61
CA SER A 5 -10.96 -45.80 -43.22
C SER A 5 -11.95 -46.37 -42.20
N TRP A 6 -13.21 -46.55 -42.63
CA TRP A 6 -14.33 -46.96 -41.78
C TRP A 6 -15.35 -47.85 -42.54
N GLY A 7 -16.35 -48.35 -41.82
CA GLY A 7 -17.42 -49.22 -42.35
C GLY A 7 -17.13 -50.72 -42.19
N GLU A 8 -18.14 -51.57 -42.43
CA GLU A 8 -18.08 -53.02 -42.15
C GLU A 8 -16.95 -53.77 -42.90
N ASN A 9 -16.49 -53.24 -44.04
CA ASN A 9 -15.38 -53.78 -44.82
C ASN A 9 -14.20 -52.80 -45.01
N CYS A 10 -14.19 -51.67 -44.29
CA CYS A 10 -13.10 -50.67 -44.34
C CYS A 10 -12.83 -50.05 -45.72
N THR A 11 -13.85 -50.02 -46.58
CA THR A 11 -13.79 -49.47 -47.93
C THR A 11 -14.04 -47.97 -47.97
N GLU A 12 -14.71 -47.43 -46.97
CA GLU A 12 -15.02 -46.01 -46.89
C GLU A 12 -13.82 -45.22 -46.39
N THR A 13 -13.52 -44.10 -47.05
CA THR A 13 -12.46 -43.17 -46.64
C THR A 13 -13.03 -42.11 -45.72
N CYS A 14 -12.28 -41.74 -44.69
CA CYS A 14 -12.72 -40.74 -43.72
C CYS A 14 -12.63 -39.33 -44.30
N ASN A 15 -13.76 -38.62 -44.31
CA ASN A 15 -13.85 -37.25 -44.78
C ASN A 15 -13.49 -36.29 -43.64
N CYS A 16 -12.20 -36.21 -43.31
CA CYS A 16 -11.68 -35.40 -42.21
C CYS A 16 -10.50 -34.55 -42.70
N THR A 17 -10.14 -33.50 -41.96
CA THR A 17 -8.97 -32.68 -42.27
C THR A 17 -7.67 -33.47 -42.05
N PRO A 18 -6.89 -33.82 -43.10
CA PRO A 18 -5.84 -34.83 -43.01
C PRO A 18 -4.73 -34.55 -41.98
N ASN A 19 -4.39 -33.27 -41.79
CA ASN A 19 -3.32 -32.86 -40.87
C ASN A 19 -3.79 -32.63 -39.44
N ASN A 20 -5.09 -32.58 -39.19
CA ASN A 20 -5.68 -32.25 -37.90
C ASN A 20 -6.46 -33.43 -37.30
N THR A 21 -6.44 -34.59 -37.97
CA THR A 21 -7.18 -35.79 -37.58
C THR A 21 -6.21 -36.90 -37.20
N VAL A 22 -6.45 -37.53 -36.05
CA VAL A 22 -5.67 -38.67 -35.56
C VAL A 22 -6.17 -39.95 -36.23
N ALA A 23 -7.49 -40.14 -36.23
CA ALA A 23 -8.17 -41.26 -36.87
C ALA A 23 -9.66 -40.93 -37.05
N CYS A 24 -10.43 -41.87 -37.56
CA CYS A 24 -11.88 -41.82 -37.56
C CYS A 24 -12.47 -43.07 -36.87
N GLU A 25 -13.68 -42.94 -36.35
CA GLU A 25 -14.42 -44.04 -35.75
C GLU A 25 -14.75 -45.11 -36.80
N LYS A 26 -14.42 -46.37 -36.47
CA LYS A 26 -14.51 -47.51 -37.39
C LYS A 26 -15.95 -47.80 -37.88
N LEU A 27 -16.97 -47.39 -37.12
CA LEU A 27 -18.38 -47.73 -37.36
C LEU A 27 -19.11 -46.68 -38.21
N ASN A 28 -18.85 -45.39 -37.99
CA ASN A 28 -19.63 -44.28 -38.58
C ASN A 28 -18.76 -43.23 -39.30
N GLY A 29 -17.43 -43.36 -39.26
CA GLY A 29 -16.51 -42.43 -39.92
C GLY A 29 -16.32 -41.09 -39.20
N SER A 30 -16.83 -40.93 -37.97
CA SER A 30 -16.67 -39.70 -37.18
C SER A 30 -15.20 -39.38 -36.94
N CYS A 31 -14.81 -38.12 -37.15
CA CYS A 31 -13.41 -37.71 -37.05
C CYS A 31 -12.96 -37.59 -35.59
N ILE A 32 -11.81 -38.18 -35.27
CA ILE A 32 -11.11 -38.03 -33.98
C ILE A 32 -10.00 -37.01 -34.19
N CYS A 33 -10.20 -35.81 -33.68
CA CYS A 33 -9.30 -34.68 -33.90
C CYS A 33 -8.02 -34.78 -33.07
N GLN A 34 -6.96 -34.15 -33.56
CA GLN A 34 -5.78 -33.85 -32.75
C GLN A 34 -6.16 -32.89 -31.62
N SER A 35 -5.35 -32.86 -30.55
CA SER A 35 -5.67 -32.14 -29.30
C SER A 35 -5.99 -30.65 -29.46
N ASN A 36 -5.56 -30.02 -30.55
CA ASN A 36 -5.68 -28.58 -30.78
C ASN A 36 -6.79 -28.22 -31.78
N PHE A 37 -7.56 -29.21 -32.25
CA PHE A 37 -8.61 -29.03 -33.24
C PHE A 37 -9.93 -29.63 -32.76
N GLU A 38 -11.02 -29.02 -33.22
CA GLU A 38 -12.39 -29.43 -32.99
C GLU A 38 -13.22 -29.25 -34.26
N GLY A 39 -14.53 -29.45 -34.14
CA GLY A 39 -15.45 -29.54 -35.27
C GLY A 39 -15.57 -30.96 -35.79
N SER A 40 -16.67 -31.23 -36.50
CA SER A 40 -16.99 -32.56 -37.03
C SER A 40 -15.99 -33.05 -38.08
N LEU A 41 -15.23 -32.14 -38.69
CA LEU A 41 -14.20 -32.42 -39.69
C LEU A 41 -12.77 -32.11 -39.20
N CYS A 42 -12.60 -31.76 -37.92
CA CYS A 42 -11.32 -31.31 -37.34
C CYS A 42 -10.71 -30.09 -38.05
N ASP A 43 -11.56 -29.21 -38.56
CA ASP A 43 -11.22 -28.03 -39.35
C ASP A 43 -11.11 -26.76 -38.49
N GLN A 44 -11.59 -26.78 -37.26
CA GLN A 44 -11.60 -25.62 -36.37
C GLN A 44 -10.47 -25.74 -35.33
N PRO A 45 -9.55 -24.77 -35.21
CA PRO A 45 -8.62 -24.75 -34.09
C PRO A 45 -9.39 -24.45 -32.79
N ILE A 46 -9.01 -25.13 -31.71
CA ILE A 46 -9.59 -24.85 -30.38
C ILE A 46 -9.07 -23.51 -29.89
N ASP A 47 -9.97 -22.65 -29.42
CA ASP A 47 -9.65 -21.48 -28.60
C ASP A 47 -9.80 -21.84 -27.11
N PRO A 48 -8.70 -22.06 -26.37
CA PRO A 48 -8.79 -22.45 -24.97
C PRO A 48 -9.39 -21.35 -24.08
N CYS A 49 -9.24 -20.08 -24.47
CA CYS A 49 -9.74 -18.94 -23.70
C CYS A 49 -11.26 -18.89 -23.68
N LEU A 50 -11.90 -19.18 -24.81
CA LEU A 50 -13.36 -19.20 -24.92
C LEU A 50 -13.98 -20.50 -24.38
N LYS A 51 -13.23 -21.61 -24.43
CA LYS A 51 -13.75 -22.93 -24.10
C LYS A 51 -13.57 -23.33 -22.64
N TYR A 52 -12.42 -23.01 -22.05
CA TYR A 52 -12.04 -23.50 -20.72
C TYR A 52 -11.90 -22.40 -19.67
N PHE A 53 -11.85 -21.13 -20.07
CA PHE A 53 -11.60 -19.99 -19.18
C PHE A 53 -10.42 -20.25 -18.22
N PRO A 54 -9.22 -20.55 -18.76
CA PRO A 54 -8.16 -21.15 -17.97
C PRO A 54 -7.42 -20.17 -17.06
N CYS A 55 -7.62 -18.86 -17.24
CA CYS A 55 -6.93 -17.80 -16.53
C CYS A 55 -7.74 -17.30 -15.33
N GLY A 56 -7.06 -17.02 -14.21
CA GLY A 56 -7.66 -16.51 -12.99
C GLY A 56 -8.02 -15.02 -13.06
N GLU A 57 -8.51 -14.48 -11.94
CA GLU A 57 -8.80 -13.04 -11.84
C GLU A 57 -7.54 -12.19 -12.07
N HIS A 58 -7.75 -10.94 -12.50
CA HIS A 58 -6.70 -9.97 -12.81
C HIS A 58 -5.75 -10.38 -13.94
N SER A 59 -6.29 -11.11 -14.92
CA SER A 59 -5.54 -11.51 -16.11
C SER A 59 -6.40 -11.54 -17.37
N ASP A 60 -5.74 -11.33 -18.50
CA ASP A 60 -6.31 -11.52 -19.82
C ASP A 60 -5.81 -12.84 -20.41
N CYS A 61 -6.73 -13.65 -20.94
CA CYS A 61 -6.37 -14.88 -21.64
C CYS A 61 -6.00 -14.57 -23.08
N ILE A 62 -4.79 -14.97 -23.47
CA ILE A 62 -4.27 -14.82 -24.82
C ILE A 62 -4.27 -16.19 -25.48
N ASN A 63 -5.15 -16.36 -26.47
CA ASN A 63 -5.18 -17.57 -27.28
C ASN A 63 -3.93 -17.62 -28.17
N THR A 64 -3.20 -18.73 -28.12
CA THR A 64 -2.06 -19.03 -28.99
C THR A 64 -2.35 -20.32 -29.74
N LEU A 65 -1.63 -20.61 -30.83
CA LEU A 65 -1.98 -21.73 -31.72
C LEU A 65 -1.96 -23.09 -30.99
N GLY A 66 -3.14 -23.53 -30.54
CA GLY A 66 -3.35 -24.74 -29.74
C GLY A 66 -3.01 -24.63 -28.25
N HIS A 67 -2.64 -23.45 -27.74
CA HIS A 67 -2.23 -23.18 -26.34
C HIS A 67 -2.87 -21.89 -25.83
N TYR A 68 -2.59 -21.50 -24.59
CA TYR A 68 -2.99 -20.20 -24.05
C TYR A 68 -1.89 -19.64 -23.14
N GLU A 69 -1.88 -18.33 -22.99
CA GLU A 69 -1.08 -17.61 -22.00
C GLU A 69 -1.99 -16.69 -21.19
N CYS A 70 -1.76 -16.61 -19.88
CA CYS A 70 -2.47 -15.68 -19.01
C CYS A 70 -1.56 -14.47 -18.77
N GLN A 71 -1.98 -13.30 -19.25
CA GLN A 71 -1.26 -12.06 -19.03
C GLN A 71 -1.86 -11.33 -17.83
N CYS A 72 -1.10 -11.19 -16.75
CA CYS A 72 -1.56 -10.43 -15.59
C CYS A 72 -1.71 -8.94 -15.92
N HIS A 73 -2.73 -8.31 -15.30
CA HIS A 73 -2.95 -6.87 -15.34
C HIS A 73 -1.85 -6.12 -14.56
N GLU A 74 -1.76 -4.80 -14.75
CA GLU A 74 -0.86 -3.96 -13.95
C GLU A 74 -1.13 -4.11 -12.45
N GLY A 75 -0.07 -4.13 -11.64
CA GLY A 75 -0.15 -4.38 -10.21
C GLY A 75 -0.23 -5.85 -9.84
N TYR A 76 -0.09 -6.74 -10.81
CA TYR A 76 -0.03 -8.19 -10.60
C TYR A 76 1.16 -8.81 -11.33
N ARG A 77 1.55 -10.00 -10.87
CA ARG A 77 2.57 -10.86 -11.50
C ARG A 77 2.13 -12.32 -11.49
N ASN A 78 2.73 -13.12 -12.36
CA ASN A 78 2.49 -14.57 -12.37
C ASN A 78 2.92 -15.20 -11.05
N ASN A 79 2.09 -16.10 -10.51
CA ASN A 79 2.44 -16.95 -9.39
C ASN A 79 3.56 -17.93 -9.80
N SER A 80 4.54 -18.14 -8.93
CA SER A 80 5.73 -18.97 -9.20
C SER A 80 5.42 -20.45 -9.44
N TYR A 81 4.28 -20.94 -8.95
CA TYR A 81 3.86 -22.34 -9.04
C TYR A 81 2.80 -22.57 -10.13
N ASN A 82 1.98 -21.56 -10.42
CA ASN A 82 0.90 -21.65 -11.40
C ASN A 82 0.79 -20.34 -12.22
N PRO A 83 1.25 -20.32 -13.49
CA PRO A 83 1.22 -19.13 -14.34
C PRO A 83 -0.20 -18.70 -14.75
N SER A 84 -1.23 -19.51 -14.51
CA SER A 84 -2.63 -19.11 -14.71
C SER A 84 -3.18 -18.25 -13.57
N ILE A 85 -2.43 -18.05 -12.49
CA ILE A 85 -2.82 -17.27 -11.32
C ILE A 85 -1.95 -16.02 -11.23
N CYS A 86 -2.61 -14.88 -11.06
CA CYS A 86 -1.97 -13.59 -10.87
C CYS A 86 -2.00 -13.19 -9.38
N GLU A 87 -0.84 -12.84 -8.85
CA GLU A 87 -0.68 -12.35 -7.47
C GLU A 87 -0.48 -10.85 -7.47
N ALA A 88 -1.17 -10.16 -6.57
CA ALA A 88 -0.99 -8.73 -6.39
C ALA A 88 0.45 -8.40 -5.96
N CYS A 89 0.94 -7.24 -6.40
CA CYS A 89 2.25 -6.76 -5.98
C CYS A 89 2.31 -6.58 -4.46
N SER A 90 3.48 -6.94 -3.92
CA SER A 90 3.76 -6.90 -2.49
C SER A 90 5.18 -6.37 -2.26
N GLY A 91 5.48 -6.00 -1.02
CA GLY A 91 6.83 -5.54 -0.66
C GLY A 91 7.23 -4.22 -1.32
N TRP A 92 6.32 -3.24 -1.37
CA TRP A 92 6.57 -1.91 -1.92
C TRP A 92 6.99 -1.92 -3.39
N THR A 93 6.27 -2.70 -4.20
CA THR A 93 6.46 -2.77 -5.65
C THR A 93 5.14 -2.53 -6.38
N TYR A 94 5.23 -2.08 -7.63
CA TYR A 94 4.08 -1.73 -8.46
C TYR A 94 4.34 -1.97 -9.95
N GLY A 95 3.28 -1.80 -10.75
CA GLY A 95 3.30 -1.87 -12.20
C GLY A 95 3.24 -3.30 -12.74
N PHE A 96 3.54 -3.48 -14.03
CA PHE A 96 3.56 -4.80 -14.64
C PHE A 96 4.62 -5.72 -13.99
N ASN A 97 4.19 -6.93 -13.63
CA ASN A 97 5.03 -7.94 -13.00
C ASN A 97 5.71 -7.48 -11.69
N CYS A 98 5.26 -6.38 -11.08
CA CYS A 98 5.84 -5.83 -9.85
C CYS A 98 7.34 -5.50 -9.96
N ASN A 99 7.78 -5.09 -11.15
CA ASN A 99 9.20 -4.85 -11.44
C ASN A 99 9.73 -3.49 -10.95
N THR A 100 8.84 -2.60 -10.50
CA THR A 100 9.23 -1.26 -10.07
C THR A 100 9.00 -1.11 -8.58
N SER A 101 9.96 -0.52 -7.86
CA SER A 101 9.85 -0.25 -6.43
C SER A 101 9.20 1.12 -6.17
N CYS A 102 8.41 1.21 -5.11
CA CYS A 102 7.82 2.46 -4.67
C CYS A 102 8.89 3.41 -4.11
N GLY A 103 8.84 4.68 -4.50
CA GLY A 103 9.77 5.72 -4.02
C GLY A 103 9.38 6.36 -2.68
N CYS A 104 8.46 5.74 -1.93
CA CYS A 104 7.88 6.30 -0.72
C CYS A 104 8.83 6.24 0.49
N LEU A 105 8.78 7.24 1.37
CA LEU A 105 9.39 7.17 2.69
C LEU A 105 8.56 6.24 3.59
N ILE A 106 9.03 5.01 3.78
CA ILE A 106 8.29 3.91 4.42
C ILE A 106 7.72 4.30 5.79
N ASP A 107 8.51 5.01 6.62
CA ASP A 107 8.10 5.36 7.99
C ASP A 107 6.89 6.31 8.03
N ASN A 108 6.70 7.12 6.98
CA ASN A 108 5.63 8.12 6.89
C ASN A 108 4.54 7.72 5.89
N THR A 109 4.64 6.55 5.28
CA THR A 109 3.71 6.09 4.24
C THR A 109 2.75 5.04 4.80
N GLN A 110 1.47 5.19 4.50
CA GLN A 110 0.40 4.26 4.87
C GLN A 110 0.32 3.08 3.90
N SER A 111 0.41 3.37 2.60
CA SER A 111 0.40 2.36 1.53
C SER A 111 1.03 2.91 0.25
N CYS A 112 1.46 2.00 -0.61
CA CYS A 112 1.83 2.31 -1.99
C CYS A 112 0.84 1.63 -2.93
N ASP A 113 0.33 2.37 -3.91
CA ASP A 113 -0.59 1.85 -4.92
C ASP A 113 0.11 0.84 -5.83
N ILE A 114 -0.47 -0.35 -5.98
CA ILE A 114 0.15 -1.47 -6.71
C ILE A 114 0.20 -1.24 -8.23
N VAL A 115 -0.59 -0.32 -8.77
CA VAL A 115 -0.64 -0.03 -10.21
C VAL A 115 0.29 1.13 -10.56
N THR A 116 0.15 2.23 -9.83
CA THR A 116 0.78 3.53 -10.13
C THR A 116 2.03 3.82 -9.32
N GLY A 117 2.22 3.14 -8.18
CA GLY A 117 3.32 3.43 -7.26
C GLY A 117 3.09 4.67 -6.39
N ASN A 118 1.92 5.30 -6.46
CA ASN A 118 1.60 6.49 -5.67
C ASN A 118 1.56 6.17 -4.17
N CYS A 119 2.18 7.03 -3.38
CA CYS A 119 2.25 6.91 -1.94
C CYS A 119 1.01 7.54 -1.30
N THR A 120 0.30 6.78 -0.48
CA THR A 120 -0.69 7.33 0.45
C THR A 120 0.04 7.63 1.75
N CYS A 121 0.17 8.91 2.10
CA CYS A 121 0.88 9.31 3.31
C CYS A 121 0.06 9.05 4.57
N LYS A 122 0.75 8.79 5.69
CA LYS A 122 0.13 8.80 7.02
C LYS A 122 -0.37 10.21 7.33
N PRO A 123 -1.38 10.37 8.21
CA PRO A 123 -1.77 11.68 8.70
C PRO A 123 -0.56 12.45 9.26
N GLY A 124 -0.48 13.75 8.99
CA GLY A 124 0.66 14.60 9.36
C GLY A 124 1.79 14.67 8.33
N PHE A 125 1.69 13.94 7.20
CA PHE A 125 2.70 13.97 6.14
C PHE A 125 2.10 14.24 4.76
N GLU A 126 2.88 14.91 3.91
CA GLU A 126 2.54 15.26 2.53
C GLU A 126 3.72 15.07 1.57
N SER A 127 3.57 15.52 0.32
CA SER A 127 4.40 15.24 -0.87
C SER A 127 4.14 13.90 -1.53
N ILE A 128 4.69 13.74 -2.75
CA ILE A 128 4.54 12.51 -3.54
C ILE A 128 5.20 11.28 -2.90
N ASN A 129 6.20 11.48 -2.04
CA ASN A 129 6.95 10.42 -1.35
C ASN A 129 6.76 10.44 0.18
N CYS A 130 5.86 11.28 0.71
CA CYS A 130 5.60 11.40 2.15
C CYS A 130 6.80 11.88 3.00
N GLU A 131 7.67 12.71 2.40
CA GLU A 131 8.88 13.23 3.05
C GLU A 131 8.63 14.53 3.83
N LEU A 132 7.55 15.25 3.50
CA LEU A 132 7.27 16.56 4.08
C LEU A 132 6.30 16.43 5.25
N ASP A 133 6.65 17.10 6.34
CA ASP A 133 5.81 17.26 7.53
C ASP A 133 4.74 18.33 7.27
N VAL A 134 3.49 18.01 7.57
CA VAL A 134 2.38 18.94 7.43
C VAL A 134 2.38 19.88 8.63
N ASN A 135 2.40 21.19 8.38
CA ASN A 135 2.24 22.16 9.46
C ASN A 135 0.76 22.40 9.75
N GLU A 136 0.20 21.69 10.74
CA GLU A 136 -1.23 21.81 11.08
C GLU A 136 -1.59 23.19 11.64
N CYS A 137 -0.63 23.91 12.21
CA CYS A 137 -0.83 25.26 12.72
C CYS A 137 -1.04 26.31 11.62
N ASN A 138 -0.56 26.03 10.40
CA ASN A 138 -0.72 26.91 9.24
C ASN A 138 -1.95 26.56 8.39
N GLN A 139 -2.74 25.57 8.79
CA GLN A 139 -3.96 25.22 8.08
C GLN A 139 -5.10 26.20 8.37
N SER A 140 -6.12 26.19 7.50
CA SER A 140 -7.24 27.14 7.52
C SER A 140 -8.06 27.15 8.82
N SER A 141 -7.99 26.06 9.61
CA SER A 141 -8.57 25.98 10.94
C SER A 141 -7.48 25.71 11.96
N ASN A 142 -7.35 26.58 12.97
CA ASN A 142 -6.49 26.30 14.11
C ASN A 142 -6.97 24.99 14.76
N PRO A 143 -6.11 23.95 14.82
CA PRO A 143 -6.51 22.65 15.34
C PRO A 143 -6.65 22.64 16.88
N CYS A 144 -6.20 23.70 17.55
CA CYS A 144 -6.26 23.83 18.99
C CYS A 144 -7.57 24.44 19.49
N ALA A 145 -8.09 23.90 20.60
CA ALA A 145 -9.29 24.42 21.24
C ALA A 145 -9.02 25.73 22.01
N GLY A 146 -9.94 26.68 21.90
CA GLY A 146 -9.93 27.92 22.69
C GLY A 146 -8.72 28.81 22.39
N ASN A 147 -8.01 29.23 23.45
CA ASN A 147 -6.87 30.16 23.38
C ASN A 147 -5.50 29.45 23.41
N LEU A 148 -5.46 28.12 23.20
CA LEU A 148 -4.22 27.37 23.16
C LEU A 148 -3.40 27.76 21.92
N GLN A 149 -2.09 27.89 22.09
CA GLN A 149 -1.16 28.12 20.99
C GLN A 149 -0.80 26.79 20.35
N CYS A 150 -0.76 26.80 19.02
CA CYS A 150 -0.38 25.64 18.22
C CYS A 150 1.12 25.67 17.95
N TYR A 151 1.77 24.53 18.16
CA TYR A 151 3.16 24.28 17.82
C TYR A 151 3.25 23.06 16.92
N ASN A 152 3.83 23.26 15.74
CA ASN A 152 4.04 22.16 14.80
C ASN A 152 5.08 21.18 15.36
N THR A 153 4.84 19.89 15.21
CA THR A 153 5.76 18.81 15.57
C THR A 153 5.87 17.81 14.43
N TYR A 154 6.86 16.93 14.46
CA TYR A 154 7.00 15.95 13.39
C TYR A 154 5.86 14.93 13.40
N GLY A 155 5.05 14.92 12.35
CA GLY A 155 3.88 14.07 12.12
C GLY A 155 2.63 14.46 12.91
N SER A 156 2.62 15.61 13.60
CA SER A 156 1.49 16.06 14.44
C SER A 156 1.69 17.51 14.91
N PHE A 157 0.84 17.97 15.83
CA PHE A 157 0.97 19.25 16.51
C PHE A 157 0.77 19.12 18.02
N LEU A 158 1.24 20.13 18.75
CA LEU A 158 0.99 20.31 20.18
C LEU A 158 0.21 21.59 20.43
N CYS A 159 -0.83 21.48 21.26
CA CYS A 159 -1.60 22.61 21.76
C CYS A 159 -1.23 22.86 23.22
N MET A 160 -0.67 24.03 23.51
CA MET A 160 -0.25 24.38 24.85
C MET A 160 -0.57 25.83 25.18
N GLU A 161 -0.72 26.11 26.47
CA GLU A 161 -0.84 27.49 26.94
C GLU A 161 0.47 28.24 26.68
N GLN A 162 0.38 29.55 26.42
CA GLN A 162 1.56 30.42 26.30
C GLN A 162 2.45 30.42 27.56
N SER A 163 1.95 29.91 28.69
CA SER A 163 2.64 29.91 29.96
C SER A 163 2.32 28.64 30.75
N VAL A 164 3.35 27.97 31.26
CA VAL A 164 3.21 26.88 32.24
C VAL A 164 3.49 27.47 33.62
N TYR A 165 2.54 27.39 34.55
CA TYR A 165 2.71 27.88 35.92
C TYR A 165 2.99 26.74 36.89
N ALA A 166 4.13 26.81 37.60
CA ALA A 166 4.42 25.95 38.72
C ALA A 166 4.16 26.72 40.03
N ARG A 167 3.21 26.25 40.84
CA ARG A 167 2.95 26.85 42.16
C ARG A 167 3.83 26.19 43.21
N VAL A 168 4.84 26.90 43.68
CA VAL A 168 5.66 26.46 44.81
C VAL A 168 5.07 27.04 46.10
N THR A 169 4.66 26.18 47.02
CA THR A 169 4.20 26.60 48.35
C THR A 169 5.28 26.26 49.37
N MET A 170 5.82 27.28 50.04
CA MET A 170 6.80 27.09 51.11
C MET A 170 6.09 27.21 52.46
N ASN A 171 6.18 26.19 53.30
CA ASN A 171 5.56 26.19 54.63
C ASN A 171 6.65 26.38 55.70
N GLN A 172 6.99 27.63 56.02
CA GLN A 172 7.87 27.95 57.15
C GLN A 172 7.47 29.27 57.83
N THR A 173 7.69 29.32 59.14
CA THR A 173 7.21 30.35 60.09
C THR A 173 8.10 31.59 60.23
N HIS A 174 9.26 31.67 59.56
CA HIS A 174 10.22 32.78 59.72
C HIS A 174 10.93 33.20 58.42
N LEU A 175 10.18 33.42 57.35
CA LEU A 175 10.72 33.68 56.00
C LEU A 175 10.70 35.16 55.55
N GLU A 176 10.43 36.12 56.44
CA GLU A 176 10.18 37.52 56.06
C GLU A 176 11.38 38.24 55.42
N LYS A 177 12.61 37.70 55.47
CA LYS A 177 13.80 38.29 54.84
C LYS A 177 14.33 37.55 53.60
N ASP A 178 14.06 36.25 53.45
CA ASP A 178 14.75 35.41 52.43
C ASP A 178 13.83 34.87 51.32
N GLN A 179 12.53 35.21 51.32
CA GLN A 179 11.57 34.75 50.30
C GLN A 179 12.00 35.07 48.86
N ASN A 180 12.55 36.26 48.64
CA ASN A 180 12.97 36.68 47.31
C ASN A 180 14.23 35.93 46.85
N GLU A 181 15.18 35.69 47.75
CA GLU A 181 16.40 34.94 47.45
C GLU A 181 16.07 33.48 47.10
N ILE A 182 15.19 32.86 47.88
CA ILE A 182 14.76 31.48 47.61
C ILE A 182 13.96 31.39 46.30
N ALA A 183 13.05 32.33 46.05
CA ALA A 183 12.31 32.37 44.79
C ALA A 183 13.25 32.57 43.59
N ASN A 184 14.28 33.41 43.71
CA ASN A 184 15.30 33.60 42.68
C ASN A 184 16.14 32.34 42.45
N ASN A 185 16.58 31.66 43.51
CA ASN A 185 17.32 30.39 43.39
C ASN A 185 16.48 29.30 42.71
N ILE A 186 15.19 29.20 43.05
CA ILE A 186 14.27 28.26 42.38
C ILE A 186 14.11 28.63 40.90
N LYS A 187 13.94 29.92 40.59
CA LYS A 187 13.86 30.41 39.21
C LYS A 187 15.11 30.04 38.40
N GLU A 188 16.30 30.30 38.92
CA GLU A 188 17.57 30.00 38.23
C GLU A 188 17.78 28.50 38.04
N THR A 189 17.43 27.69 39.05
CA THR A 189 17.51 26.22 38.97
C THR A 189 16.57 25.66 37.89
N LEU A 190 15.34 26.16 37.84
CA LEU A 190 14.38 25.73 36.81
C LEU A 190 14.79 26.21 35.42
N GLN A 191 15.27 27.46 35.32
CA GLN A 191 15.74 28.01 34.04
C GLN A 191 16.91 27.18 33.50
N THR A 192 17.92 26.88 34.31
CA THR A 192 19.07 26.04 33.90
C THR A 192 18.65 24.61 33.55
N PHE A 193 17.68 24.03 34.25
CA PHE A 193 17.11 22.73 33.89
C PHE A 193 16.48 22.75 32.50
N PHE A 194 15.68 23.78 32.18
CA PHE A 194 15.07 23.91 30.85
C PHE A 194 16.10 24.20 29.75
N ASP A 195 17.09 25.04 30.03
CA ASP A 195 18.16 25.38 29.08
C ASP A 195 19.03 24.16 28.71
N MET A 196 19.09 23.13 29.56
CA MET A 196 19.81 21.89 29.30
C MET A 196 19.15 21.02 28.21
N TYR A 197 17.84 21.19 27.96
CA TYR A 197 17.12 20.45 26.92
C TYR A 197 16.88 21.33 25.70
N THR A 198 17.46 20.95 24.56
CA THR A 198 17.44 21.71 23.30
C THR A 198 16.04 22.06 22.78
N TYR A 199 15.01 21.29 23.16
CA TYR A 199 13.62 21.51 22.78
C TYR A 199 12.92 22.63 23.58
N TRP A 200 13.54 23.14 24.65
CA TRP A 200 12.93 24.09 25.60
C TRP A 200 13.61 25.47 25.61
N THR A 201 14.44 25.74 24.60
CA THR A 201 15.25 26.97 24.45
C THR A 201 14.47 28.29 24.42
N TYR A 202 13.14 28.25 24.46
CA TYR A 202 12.25 29.41 24.49
C TYR A 202 11.50 29.61 25.80
N PHE A 203 11.72 28.77 26.82
CA PHE A 203 11.06 28.90 28.12
C PHE A 203 11.71 29.99 28.97
N LYS A 204 10.90 30.89 29.52
CA LYS A 204 11.31 31.90 30.49
C LYS A 204 10.62 31.66 31.82
N VAL A 205 11.40 31.33 32.84
CA VAL A 205 10.88 31.20 34.20
C VAL A 205 10.70 32.59 34.81
N VAL A 206 9.49 32.91 35.25
CA VAL A 206 9.15 34.18 35.90
C VAL A 206 8.57 33.93 37.29
N ILE A 207 8.93 34.79 38.24
CA ILE A 207 8.36 34.75 39.60
C ILE A 207 7.16 35.70 39.60
N ILE A 208 6.00 35.18 39.99
CA ILE A 208 4.78 35.98 40.18
C ILE A 208 4.48 36.00 41.67
N HIS A 209 4.66 37.15 42.31
CA HIS A 209 4.27 37.34 43.71
C HIS A 209 2.78 37.65 43.79
N ASN A 210 2.01 36.77 44.41
CA ASN A 210 0.65 37.11 44.84
C ASN A 210 0.75 37.89 46.16
N ASN A 211 0.86 39.21 46.07
CA ASN A 211 0.62 40.06 47.21
C ASN A 211 -0.88 40.04 47.51
N THR A 212 -1.32 39.09 48.34
CA THR A 212 -2.60 39.22 49.02
C THR A 212 -2.44 40.33 50.07
N THR A 213 -2.57 41.58 49.64
CA THR A 213 -2.89 42.68 50.55
C THR A 213 -4.27 42.39 51.11
N LYS A 214 -4.30 41.92 52.36
CA LYS A 214 -5.49 41.94 53.21
C LYS A 214 -5.56 43.26 53.95
#